data_AF-A0A0Q0WL75-F1
#
_entry.id   AF-A0A0Q0WL75-F1
#
_cell.length_a   1.000
_cell.length_b   1.000
_cell.length_c   1.000
_cell.angle_alpha   90.00
_cell.angle_beta   90.00
_cell.angle_gamma   90.00
#
_symmetry.space_group_name_H-M   'P 1'
#
loop_
_entity.id
_entity.type
_entity.pdbx_description
1 polymer ?
#
loop_
_entity_poly.entity_id
_entity_poly.type
_entity_poly.pdbx_seq_one_letter_code
_entity_poly.pdbx_strand_id
1 'polypeptide(L)'
;MLDPALLRPGRFDRLIYVPLPNKESRRSILSIHTACMNLHPDVDLKRIADLAEGASGADLKALATEAGMFAIREERDVVCHRDFERARAKISDSHSETTKEVSEVAFGQYA
;
A
#
# COMPACT_ATOMS: atom_id res chain seq x y z
N MET A 1 20.98 6.62 5.74
CA MET A 1 21.75 7.87 5.52
C MET A 1 22.75 7.60 4.39
N LEU A 2 22.87 8.50 3.40
CA LEU A 2 23.70 8.30 2.21
C LEU A 2 25.02 9.08 2.33
N ASP A 3 26.14 8.53 1.87
CA ASP A 3 27.44 9.21 1.88
C ASP A 3 27.43 10.44 0.93
N PRO A 4 27.74 11.66 1.41
CA PRO A 4 27.85 12.87 0.59
C PRO A 4 28.79 12.74 -0.59
N ALA A 5 29.80 11.86 -0.53
CA ALA A 5 30.72 11.63 -1.62
C ALA A 5 30.01 11.12 -2.90
N LEU A 6 28.87 10.44 -2.76
CA LEU A 6 28.11 9.90 -3.90
C LEU A 6 27.40 10.97 -4.73
N LEU A 7 27.23 12.19 -4.19
CA LEU A 7 26.57 13.33 -4.85
C LEU A 7 27.54 14.23 -5.63
N ARG A 8 28.85 13.93 -5.64
CA ARG A 8 29.81 14.70 -6.44
C ARG A 8 29.60 14.47 -7.95
N PRO A 9 29.89 15.47 -8.79
CA PRO A 9 29.79 15.34 -10.25
C PRO A 9 30.56 14.11 -10.78
N GLY A 10 29.94 13.32 -11.66
CA GLY A 10 30.50 12.10 -12.24
C GLY A 10 30.13 10.79 -11.51
N ARG A 11 29.09 10.82 -10.67
CA ARG A 11 28.57 9.67 -9.90
C ARG A 11 27.05 9.60 -10.05
N PHE A 12 26.28 10.00 -9.04
CA PHE A 12 24.83 10.16 -9.19
C PHE A 12 24.51 11.49 -9.85
N ASP A 13 24.55 11.50 -11.18
CA ASP A 13 24.34 12.72 -11.97
C ASP A 13 22.85 13.10 -12.10
N ARG A 14 21.93 12.16 -11.87
CA ARG A 14 20.47 12.40 -11.92
C ARG A 14 19.80 11.85 -10.67
N LEU A 15 19.15 12.75 -9.93
CA LEU A 15 18.30 12.42 -8.79
C LEU A 15 16.85 12.50 -9.24
N ILE A 16 16.15 11.37 -9.25
CA ILE A 16 14.73 11.30 -9.59
C ILE A 16 13.96 11.06 -8.30
N TYR A 17 13.16 12.05 -7.89
CA TYR A 17 12.25 11.91 -6.76
C TYR A 17 10.94 11.27 -7.22
N VAL A 18 10.53 10.20 -6.54
CA VAL A 18 9.24 9.55 -6.76
C VAL A 18 8.35 9.85 -5.54
N PRO A 19 7.35 10.74 -5.67
CA PRO A 19 6.45 11.04 -4.56
C PRO A 19 5.48 9.89 -4.28
N LEU A 20 4.78 9.98 -3.15
CA LEU A 20 3.61 9.14 -2.90
C LEU A 20 2.54 9.35 -3.99
N PRO A 21 1.78 8.30 -4.35
CA PRO A 21 0.77 8.40 -5.39
C PRO A 21 -0.37 9.35 -4.98
N ASN A 22 -0.72 10.25 -5.90
CA ASN A 22 -1.93 11.07 -5.78
C ASN A 22 -3.18 10.21 -5.97
N LYS A 23 -4.38 10.77 -5.71
CA LYS A 23 -5.66 10.06 -5.82
C LYS A 23 -5.85 9.30 -7.15
N GLU A 24 -5.52 9.92 -8.28
CA GLU A 24 -5.67 9.30 -9.61
C GLU A 24 -4.66 8.18 -9.84
N SER A 25 -3.41 8.39 -9.39
CA SER A 25 -2.37 7.36 -9.41
C SER A 25 -2.77 6.17 -8.54
N ARG A 26 -3.33 6.40 -7.34
CA ARG A 26 -3.83 5.33 -6.46
C ARG A 26 -4.93 4.52 -7.14
N ARG A 27 -5.90 5.19 -7.76
CA ARG A 27 -6.95 4.51 -8.54
C ARG A 27 -6.37 3.67 -9.67
N SER A 28 -5.37 4.20 -10.38
CA SER A 28 -4.72 3.50 -11.49
C SER A 28 -3.95 2.26 -11.01
N ILE A 29 -3.20 2.39 -9.91
CA ILE A 29 -2.49 1.28 -9.27
C ILE A 29 -3.48 0.19 -8.82
N LEU A 30 -4.58 0.58 -8.16
CA LEU A 30 -5.64 -0.35 -7.77
C LEU A 30 -6.23 -1.06 -8.99
N SER A 31 -6.55 -0.32 -10.06
CA SER A 31 -7.07 -0.90 -11.30
C SER A 31 -6.14 -1.93 -11.93
N ILE A 32 -4.81 -1.74 -11.84
CA ILE A 32 -3.83 -2.71 -12.33
C ILE A 32 -3.84 -3.96 -11.45
N HIS A 33 -3.84 -3.79 -10.12
CA HIS A 33 -3.79 -4.91 -9.18
C HIS A 33 -5.12 -5.68 -9.08
N THR A 34 -6.23 -5.09 -9.49
CA THR A 34 -7.54 -5.75 -9.54
C THR A 34 -7.93 -6.22 -10.94
N ALA A 35 -7.11 -5.98 -11.98
CA ALA A 35 -7.44 -6.32 -13.37
C ALA A 35 -7.72 -7.81 -13.59
N CYS A 36 -7.08 -8.69 -12.82
CA CYS A 36 -7.27 -10.14 -12.89
C CYS A 36 -8.23 -10.69 -11.81
N MET A 37 -8.89 -9.81 -11.05
CA MET A 37 -9.82 -10.19 -9.99
C MET A 37 -11.25 -10.14 -10.51
N ASN A 38 -12.09 -11.08 -10.06
CA ASN A 38 -13.52 -11.02 -10.30
C ASN A 38 -14.15 -10.03 -9.30
N LEU A 39 -14.30 -8.77 -9.71
CA LEU A 39 -14.88 -7.72 -8.89
C LEU A 39 -16.40 -7.69 -9.07
N HIS A 40 -17.12 -7.56 -7.96
CA HIS A 40 -18.55 -7.29 -8.01
C HIS A 40 -18.81 -5.91 -8.62
N PRO A 41 -19.92 -5.69 -9.37
CA PRO A 41 -20.24 -4.40 -9.98
C PRO A 41 -20.39 -3.22 -9.01
N ASP A 42 -20.55 -3.48 -7.71
CA ASP A 42 -20.63 -2.45 -6.67
C ASP A 42 -19.26 -1.91 -6.21
N VAL A 43 -18.16 -2.49 -6.68
CA VAL A 43 -16.81 -2.11 -6.27
C VAL A 43 -16.42 -0.77 -6.92
N ASP A 44 -16.50 0.30 -6.14
CA ASP A 44 -15.98 1.61 -6.54
C ASP A 44 -14.50 1.80 -6.14
N LEU A 45 -13.60 1.55 -7.09
CA LEU A 45 -12.16 1.78 -6.92
C LEU A 45 -11.79 3.25 -6.69
N LYS A 46 -12.63 4.20 -7.13
CA LYS A 46 -12.39 5.64 -6.91
C LYS A 46 -12.60 5.97 -5.44
N ARG A 47 -13.68 5.46 -4.84
CA ARG A 47 -13.96 5.60 -3.41
C ARG A 47 -12.90 4.91 -2.55
N ILE A 48 -12.42 3.74 -2.97
CA ILE A 48 -11.31 3.05 -2.27
C ILE A 48 -10.02 3.89 -2.34
N ALA A 49 -9.69 4.45 -3.51
CA ALA A 49 -8.52 5.32 -3.67
C ALA A 49 -8.59 6.61 -2.83
N ASP A 50 -9.81 7.12 -2.58
CA ASP A 50 -10.06 8.24 -1.69
C ASP A 50 -9.74 7.91 -0.23
N LEU A 51 -10.18 6.74 0.23
CA LEU A 51 -9.97 6.28 1.60
C LEU A 51 -8.55 5.77 1.87
N ALA A 52 -7.74 5.59 0.83
CA ALA A 52 -6.34 5.13 0.87
C ALA A 52 -5.34 6.29 0.78
N GLU A 53 -5.66 7.46 1.34
CA GLU A 53 -4.72 8.58 1.39
C GLU A 53 -3.45 8.23 2.18
N GLY A 54 -2.28 8.67 1.68
CA GLY A 54 -0.98 8.35 2.27
C GLY A 54 -0.44 6.95 1.95
N ALA A 55 -1.24 6.09 1.31
CA ALA A 55 -0.81 4.74 0.92
C ALA A 55 0.29 4.79 -0.16
N SER A 56 1.34 3.99 0.03
CA SER A 56 2.36 3.72 -0.98
C SER A 56 1.83 2.77 -2.05
N GLY A 57 2.59 2.60 -3.15
CA GLY A 57 2.26 1.59 -4.16
C GLY A 57 2.22 0.16 -3.61
N ALA A 58 3.06 -0.14 -2.61
CA ALA A 58 3.08 -1.45 -1.95
C ALA A 58 1.81 -1.67 -1.12
N ASP A 59 1.34 -0.64 -0.41
CA ASP A 59 0.13 -0.71 0.42
C ASP A 59 -1.11 -0.95 -0.43
N LEU A 60 -1.21 -0.31 -1.60
CA LEU A 60 -2.32 -0.51 -2.52
C LEU A 60 -2.34 -1.92 -3.11
N LYS A 61 -1.16 -2.49 -3.40
CA LYS A 61 -1.04 -3.89 -3.81
C LYS A 61 -1.47 -4.85 -2.69
N ALA A 62 -1.03 -4.58 -1.46
CA ALA A 62 -1.41 -5.35 -0.29
C ALA A 62 -2.93 -5.27 -0.07
N LEU A 63 -3.52 -4.08 -0.21
CA LEU A 63 -4.96 -3.85 -0.09
C LEU A 63 -5.77 -4.71 -1.05
N ALA A 64 -5.41 -4.72 -2.33
CA ALA A 64 -6.08 -5.56 -3.34
C ALA A 64 -5.93 -7.05 -3.01
N THR A 65 -4.73 -7.46 -2.58
CA THR A 65 -4.43 -8.87 -2.25
C THR A 65 -5.25 -9.34 -1.05
N GLU A 66 -5.32 -8.55 0.01
CA GLU A 66 -6.09 -8.85 1.22
C GLU A 66 -7.60 -8.85 0.95
N ALA A 67 -8.10 -7.95 0.10
CA ALA A 67 -9.49 -7.96 -0.32
C ALA A 67 -9.85 -9.29 -1.03
N GLY A 68 -8.99 -9.76 -1.93
CA GLY A 68 -9.14 -11.09 -2.55
C GLY A 68 -9.10 -12.22 -1.52
N MET A 69 -8.19 -12.16 -0.55
CA MET A 69 -8.10 -13.16 0.52
C MET A 69 -9.34 -13.19 1.42
N PHE A 70 -9.98 -12.05 1.68
CA PHE A 70 -11.24 -12.02 2.42
C PHE A 70 -12.37 -12.70 1.66
N ALA A 71 -12.47 -12.48 0.34
CA ALA A 71 -13.45 -13.17 -0.49
C ALA A 71 -13.21 -14.70 -0.48
N ILE A 72 -11.96 -15.14 -0.67
CA ILE A 72 -11.59 -16.57 -0.65
C ILE A 72 -11.90 -17.23 0.70
N ARG A 73 -11.59 -16.56 1.81
CA ARG A 73 -11.88 -17.08 3.17
C ARG A 73 -13.37 -17.24 3.46
N GLU A 74 -14.21 -16.50 2.75
CA GLU A 74 -15.68 -16.61 2.84
C GLU A 74 -16.25 -17.51 1.73
N GLU A 75 -15.40 -18.27 1.05
CA GLU A 75 -15.79 -19.18 -0.04
C GLU A 75 -16.51 -18.48 -1.20
N ARG A 76 -16.18 -17.19 -1.43
CA ARG A 76 -16.69 -16.40 -2.55
C ARG A 76 -15.70 -16.36 -3.70
N ASP A 77 -16.23 -16.41 -4.91
CA ASP A 77 -15.51 -16.24 -6.18
C ASP A 77 -15.51 -14.79 -6.68
N VAL A 78 -16.22 -13.90 -5.98
CA VAL A 78 -16.35 -12.46 -6.29
C VAL A 78 -15.90 -11.62 -5.10
N VAL A 79 -15.07 -10.60 -5.36
CA VAL A 79 -14.63 -9.60 -4.38
C VAL A 79 -15.63 -8.44 -4.35
N CYS A 80 -16.13 -8.10 -3.16
CA CYS A 80 -17.11 -7.03 -2.95
C CYS A 80 -16.47 -5.80 -2.30
N HIS A 81 -17.17 -4.66 -2.29
CA HIS A 81 -16.64 -3.42 -1.72
C HIS A 81 -16.22 -3.57 -0.24
N ARG A 82 -17.00 -4.33 0.54
CA ARG A 82 -16.73 -4.65 1.96
C ARG A 82 -15.35 -5.29 2.18
N ASP A 83 -14.86 -6.07 1.22
CA ASP A 83 -13.57 -6.76 1.36
C ASP A 83 -12.41 -5.77 1.32
N PHE A 84 -12.52 -4.72 0.52
CA PHE A 84 -11.55 -3.62 0.51
C PHE A 84 -11.58 -2.81 1.82
N GLU A 85 -12.75 -2.59 2.39
CA GLU A 85 -12.87 -1.90 3.69
C GLU A 85 -12.20 -2.71 4.82
N ARG A 86 -12.41 -4.04 4.84
CA ARG A 86 -11.76 -4.94 5.80
C ARG A 86 -10.26 -5.05 5.56
N ALA A 87 -9.82 -5.14 4.31
CA ALA A 87 -8.42 -5.12 3.93
C ALA A 87 -7.72 -3.84 4.43
N ARG A 88 -8.37 -2.69 4.30
CA ARG A 88 -7.83 -1.41 4.75
C ARG A 88 -7.62 -1.41 6.27
N ALA A 89 -8.62 -1.85 7.03
CA ALA A 89 -8.51 -1.94 8.49
C ALA A 89 -7.36 -2.85 8.94
N LYS A 90 -7.23 -4.03 8.30
CA LYS A 90 -6.13 -4.94 8.58
C LYS A 90 -4.76 -4.32 8.31
N ILE A 91 -4.61 -3.58 7.21
CA ILE A 91 -3.33 -2.96 6.82
C ILE A 91 -2.99 -1.79 7.74
N SER A 92 -3.96 -1.00 8.19
CA SER A 92 -3.68 0.05 9.17
C SER A 92 -3.19 -0.52 10.51
N ASP A 93 -3.72 -1.67 10.92
CA ASP A 93 -3.33 -2.33 12.17
C ASP A 93 -1.90 -2.88 12.07
N SER A 94 -1.54 -3.54 10.96
CA SER A 94 -0.19 -4.09 10.76
C SER A 94 0.89 -3.00 10.70
N HIS A 95 0.56 -1.83 10.13
CA HIS A 95 1.47 -0.68 10.16
C HIS A 95 1.72 -0.19 11.59
N SER A 96 0.68 -0.17 12.44
CA SER A 96 0.83 0.22 13.84
C SER A 96 1.75 -0.73 14.63
N GLU A 97 1.70 -2.03 14.32
CA GLU A 97 2.53 -3.06 14.94
C GLU A 97 3.98 -2.97 14.47
N THR A 98 4.20 -2.83 13.16
CA THR A 98 5.56 -2.69 12.59
C THR A 98 6.24 -1.41 13.10
N THR A 99 5.50 -0.32 13.25
CA THR A 99 6.05 0.94 13.76
C THR A 99 6.46 0.82 15.24
N LYS A 100 5.70 0.06 16.04
CA LYS A 100 6.05 -0.22 17.45
C LYS A 100 7.30 -1.08 17.55
N GLU A 101 7.37 -2.18 16.81
CA GLU A 101 8.54 -3.08 16.80
C GLU A 101 9.82 -2.36 16.37
N VAL A 102 9.77 -1.57 15.29
CA VAL A 102 10.94 -0.80 14.83
C VAL A 102 11.35 0.24 15.87
N SER A 103 10.40 0.89 16.54
CA SER A 103 10.72 1.86 17.61
C SER A 103 11.34 1.18 18.82
N GLU A 104 10.83 0.04 19.28
CA GLU A 104 11.38 -0.71 20.41
C GLU A 104 12.80 -1.22 20.11
N VAL A 105 13.05 -1.73 18.89
CA VAL A 105 14.39 -2.15 18.48
C VAL A 105 15.34 -0.96 18.36
N ALA A 106 14.89 0.17 17.83
CA ALA A 106 15.71 1.37 17.68
C ALA A 106 16.07 2.01 19.03
N PHE A 107 15.17 2.00 20.02
CA PHE A 107 15.44 2.52 21.37
C PHE A 107 16.18 1.50 22.25
N GLY A 108 15.99 0.19 22.04
CA GLY A 108 16.66 -0.87 22.79
C GLY A 108 18.15 -1.06 22.45
N GLN A 109 18.62 -0.54 21.32
CA GLN A 109 20.05 -0.59 20.93
C GLN A 109 20.89 0.57 21.50
N TYR A 110 20.28 1.50 22.23
CA TYR A 110 20.95 2.64 22.87
C TYR A 110 20.88 2.61 24.41
N ALA A 111 20.52 1.47 25.01
CA ALA A 111 20.49 1.25 26.46
C ALA A 111 21.53 0.20 26.89
#